data_AF-A0A2S9GMA4-F1
#
_entry.id   AF-A0A2S9GMA4-F1
#
_cell.length_a   1.000
_cell.length_b   1.000
_cell.length_c   1.000
_cell.angle_alpha   90.00
_cell.angle_beta   90.00
_cell.angle_gamma   90.00
#
_symmetry.space_group_name_H-M   'P 1'
#
loop_
_entity.id
_entity.type
_entity.pdbx_description
1 polymer ?
#
loop_
_entity_poly.entity_id
_entity_poly.type
_entity_poly.pdbx_seq_one_letter_code
_entity_poly.pdbx_strand_id
1 'polypeptide(L)' 'NDGYNWKGDPNATLSGQAVPQLPPGTPPAGVPPPSGPAPPPLAAAEYDPANGTYVGPDGRVHTQSNLAQGATEERTWQTM' A
#
# COMPACT_ATOMS: atom_id res chain seq x y z
N ASN A 1 8.12 5.75 -27.33
CA ASN A 1 8.25 5.18 -25.97
C ASN A 1 8.00 3.70 -26.11
N ASP A 2 9.07 2.93 -26.21
CA ASP A 2 9.08 1.52 -26.63
C ASP A 2 8.67 0.54 -25.51
N GLY A 3 7.69 0.91 -24.68
CA GLY A 3 6.92 -0.02 -23.85
C GLY A 3 7.66 -0.78 -22.73
N TYR A 4 8.93 -0.50 -22.45
CA TYR A 4 9.74 -1.31 -21.52
C TYR A 4 9.99 -0.73 -20.13
N ASN A 5 9.40 0.39 -19.76
CA ASN A 5 9.74 1.06 -18.50
C ASN A 5 8.59 1.00 -17.48
N TRP A 6 8.82 0.13 -16.49
CA TRP A 6 8.27 -0.03 -15.13
C TRP A 6 6.75 -0.19 -14.94
N LYS A 7 6.42 -1.29 -14.26
CA LYS A 7 5.08 -1.73 -13.85
C LYS A 7 4.58 -0.85 -12.70
N GLY A 8 4.28 0.40 -12.97
CA GLY A 8 3.87 1.37 -11.96
C GLY A 8 3.74 2.81 -12.42
N ASP A 9 4.09 3.13 -13.67
CA ASP A 9 3.86 4.46 -14.22
C ASP A 9 2.36 4.67 -14.48
N PRO A 10 1.67 5.58 -13.76
CA PRO A 10 0.26 5.85 -13.98
C PRO A 10 0.00 6.57 -15.32
N ASN A 11 1.05 7.04 -16.00
CA ASN A 11 0.98 7.61 -17.35
C ASN A 11 1.31 6.58 -18.46
N ALA A 12 1.53 5.30 -18.14
CA ALA A 12 1.74 4.25 -19.12
C ALA A 12 0.40 3.84 -19.75
N THR A 13 -0.12 4.67 -20.66
CA THR A 13 -1.31 4.31 -21.45
C THR A 13 -0.97 3.25 -22.49
N LEU A 14 -1.63 2.08 -22.41
CA LEU A 14 -1.64 1.03 -23.44
C LEU A 14 -2.15 1.57 -24.81
N SER A 15 -2.85 2.70 -24.80
CA SER A 15 -3.49 3.32 -25.97
C SER A 15 -2.61 4.32 -26.74
N GLY A 16 -1.32 4.48 -26.37
CA GLY A 16 -0.41 5.39 -27.07
C GLY A 16 -0.79 6.87 -26.96
N GLN A 17 -1.49 7.28 -25.90
CA GLN A 17 -1.75 8.70 -25.67
C GLN A 17 -0.43 9.44 -25.42
N ALA A 18 -0.29 10.61 -26.05
CA ALA A 18 0.88 11.45 -25.83
C ALA A 18 0.92 11.91 -24.37
N VAL A 19 2.09 11.84 -23.74
CA VAL A 19 2.33 12.52 -22.46
C VAL A 19 2.05 14.02 -22.68
N PRO A 20 1.26 14.67 -21.80
CA PRO A 20 1.05 16.11 -21.89
C PRO A 20 2.40 16.85 -21.96
N GLN A 21 2.60 17.58 -23.05
CA GLN A 21 3.83 18.34 -23.26
C GLN A 21 3.88 19.50 -22.25
N LEU A 22 4.94 19.55 -21.44
CA LEU A 22 5.11 20.66 -20.52
C LEU A 22 5.43 21.97 -21.28
N PRO A 23 5.02 23.14 -20.76
CA PRO A 23 5.35 24.41 -21.36
C PRO A 23 6.87 24.60 -21.55
N PRO A 24 7.30 25.30 -22.61
CA PRO A 24 8.70 25.69 -22.78
C PRO A 24 9.20 26.43 -21.55
N GLY A 25 10.36 26.03 -21.02
CA GLY A 25 10.95 26.63 -19.81
C GLY A 25 10.61 25.92 -18.50
N THR A 26 9.90 24.79 -18.54
CA THR A 26 9.76 23.95 -17.35
C THR A 26 11.14 23.44 -16.94
N PRO A 27 11.61 23.75 -15.71
CA PRO A 27 12.87 23.21 -15.22
C PRO A 27 12.79 21.67 -15.14
N PRO A 28 13.90 20.96 -15.41
CA PRO A 28 13.95 19.53 -15.19
C PRO A 28 13.57 19.22 -13.74
N ALA A 29 12.88 18.10 -13.53
CA ALA A 29 12.61 17.59 -12.18
C ALA A 29 13.93 17.57 -11.41
N GLY A 30 13.98 18.31 -10.29
CA GLY A 30 15.18 18.43 -9.47
C GLY A 30 15.67 17.06 -9.01
N VAL A 31 16.98 16.97 -8.73
CA VAL A 31 17.57 15.79 -8.11
C VAL A 31 16.73 15.42 -6.88
N PRO A 32 16.27 14.15 -6.73
CA PRO A 32 15.53 13.75 -5.54
C PRO A 32 16.36 14.09 -4.30
N PRO A 33 15.74 14.61 -3.23
CA PRO A 33 16.46 14.90 -2.00
C PRO A 33 17.19 13.65 -1.51
N PRO A 34 18.34 13.80 -0.84
CA PRO A 34 19.03 12.66 -0.26
C PRO A 34 18.07 11.88 0.64
N SER A 35 18.13 10.56 0.57
CA SER A 35 17.31 9.68 1.40
C SER A 35 17.51 10.07 2.86
N GLY A 36 16.42 10.52 3.50
CA GLY A 36 16.42 10.80 4.93
C GLY A 36 16.66 9.52 5.75
N PRO A 37 16.84 9.66 7.08
CA PRO A 37 16.96 8.49 7.95
C PRO A 37 15.74 7.58 7.79
N ALA A 38 15.97 6.27 7.91
CA ALA A 38 14.91 5.28 7.84
C ALA A 38 13.84 5.58 8.91
N PRO A 39 12.54 5.43 8.57
CA PRO A 39 11.47 5.61 9.54
C PRO A 39 11.60 4.59 10.67
N PRO A 40 11.10 4.91 11.88
CA PRO A 40 11.10 3.96 12.98
C PRO A 40 10.30 2.70 12.62
N PRO A 41 10.64 1.55 13.22
CA PRO A 41 9.89 0.32 13.00
C PRO A 41 8.44 0.48 13.48
N LEU A 42 7.52 -0.05 12.68
CA LEU A 42 6.10 -0.14 13.06
C LEU A 42 5.92 -1.34 13.99
N ALA A 43 5.21 -1.13 15.09
CA ALA A 43 4.79 -2.24 15.94
C ALA A 43 3.75 -3.08 15.18
N ALA A 44 4.05 -4.36 14.96
CA ALA A 44 3.16 -5.33 14.35
C ALA A 44 2.86 -6.45 15.36
N ALA A 45 1.61 -6.91 15.36
CA ALA A 45 1.17 -8.07 16.11
C ALA A 45 0.95 -9.25 15.16
N GLU A 46 1.39 -10.44 15.57
CA GLU A 46 1.05 -11.66 14.83
C GLU A 46 -0.42 -12.03 15.09
N TYR A 47 -1.12 -12.38 14.01
CA TYR A 47 -2.52 -12.79 14.03
C TYR A 47 -2.62 -14.26 13.63
N ASP A 48 -3.31 -15.06 14.44
CA ASP A 48 -3.67 -16.44 14.13
C ASP A 48 -5.06 -16.46 13.46
N PRO A 49 -5.15 -16.76 12.15
CA PRO A 49 -6.43 -16.77 11.44
C PRO A 49 -7.31 -17.99 11.76
N ALA A 50 -6.78 -19.05 12.38
CA ALA A 50 -7.57 -20.25 12.70
C ALA A 50 -8.55 -19.98 13.85
N ASN A 51 -8.18 -19.12 14.80
CA ASN A 51 -8.98 -18.76 15.98
C ASN A 51 -9.22 -17.25 16.12
N GLY A 52 -8.62 -16.45 15.25
CA GLY A 52 -8.74 -15.00 15.23
C GLY A 52 -7.99 -14.28 16.35
N THR A 53 -6.93 -14.85 16.91
CA THR A 53 -6.25 -14.28 18.08
C THR A 53 -5.04 -13.44 17.71
N TYR A 54 -4.75 -12.39 18.48
CA TYR A 54 -3.52 -11.60 18.37
C TYR A 54 -3.11 -10.99 19.72
N VAL A 55 -1.84 -10.59 19.86
CA VAL A 55 -1.34 -9.88 21.04
C VAL A 55 -1.43 -8.37 20.83
N GLY A 56 -2.20 -7.68 21.67
CA GLY A 56 -2.36 -6.23 21.62
C GLY A 56 -1.13 -5.47 22.12
N PRO A 57 -1.07 -4.14 21.88
CA PRO A 57 0.02 -3.29 22.40
C PRO A 57 0.06 -3.26 23.94
N ASP A 58 -1.03 -3.63 24.60
CA ASP A 58 -1.11 -3.84 26.06
C ASP A 58 -0.56 -5.19 26.53
N GLY A 59 -0.03 -6.02 25.63
CA GLY A 59 0.55 -7.33 25.92
C GLY A 59 -0.47 -8.43 26.21
N ARG A 60 -1.77 -8.15 26.07
CA ARG A 60 -2.85 -9.12 26.29
C ARG A 60 -3.29 -9.75 24.97
N VAL A 61 -3.79 -10.97 25.05
CA VAL A 61 -4.40 -11.66 23.91
C VAL A 61 -5.81 -11.14 23.70
N HIS A 62 -6.11 -10.76 22.46
CA HIS A 62 -7.42 -10.32 22.00
C HIS A 62 -7.91 -11.24 20.88
N THR A 63 -9.21 -11.21 20.62
CA THR A 63 -9.84 -12.01 19.55
C THR A 63 -10.57 -11.09 18.57
N GLN A 64 -10.23 -11.21 17.29
CA GLN A 64 -10.90 -10.60 16.15
C GLN A 64 -11.51 -11.67 15.25
N SER A 65 -12.63 -12.24 15.71
CA SER A 65 -13.30 -13.39 15.09
C SER A 65 -13.88 -13.10 13.71
N ASN A 66 -14.13 -11.82 13.38
CA ASN A 66 -14.71 -11.45 12.09
C ASN A 66 -13.75 -11.57 10.92
N LEU A 67 -12.45 -11.69 11.19
CA LEU A 67 -11.40 -11.89 10.19
C LEU A 67 -10.89 -13.34 10.19
N ALA A 68 -11.38 -14.18 11.10
CA ALA A 68 -10.94 -15.56 11.28
C ALA A 68 -11.53 -16.48 10.20
N GLN A 69 -10.87 -17.61 9.99
CA GLN A 69 -11.36 -18.68 9.11
C GLN A 69 -12.71 -19.19 9.62
N GLY A 70 -13.72 -19.19 8.77
CA GLY A 70 -15.09 -19.60 9.13
C GLY A 70 -15.93 -18.51 9.78
N ALA A 71 -15.49 -17.24 9.76
CA ALA A 71 -16.37 -16.11 10.03
C ALA A 71 -17.67 -16.28 9.21
N THR A 72 -18.81 -16.33 9.90
CA THR A 72 -20.12 -16.71 9.34
C THR A 72 -20.61 -15.76 8.24
N GLU A 73 -19.96 -14.59 8.10
CA GLU A 73 -20.35 -13.53 7.16
C GLU A 73 -19.10 -12.90 6.53
N GLU A 74 -19.07 -12.81 5.20
CA GLU A 74 -18.08 -12.01 4.47
C GLU A 74 -18.30 -10.53 4.81
N ARG A 75 -17.56 -9.99 5.78
CA ARG A 75 -17.62 -8.56 6.08
C ARG A 75 -16.75 -7.79 5.11
N THR A 76 -17.40 -7.05 4.22
CA THR A 76 -16.70 -6.04 3.44
C THR A 76 -16.38 -4.84 4.34
N TRP A 77 -15.37 -4.04 3.96
CA TRP A 77 -15.04 -2.79 4.67
C TRP A 77 -16.20 -1.78 4.72
N GLN A 78 -17.23 -1.96 3.89
CA GLN A 78 -18.43 -1.12 3.86
C GLN A 78 -19.41 -1.45 5.00
N THR A 79 -19.30 -2.63 5.61
CA THR A 79 -20.20 -3.12 6.66
C THR A 79 -19.52 -3.28 8.03
N MET A 80 -18.34 -2.66 8.21
CA MET A 80 -17.62 -2.58 9.49
C MET A 80 -18.00 -1.35 10.30
#